data_AF-A0A0F5IUL6-F1
#
_entry.id   AF-A0A0F5IUL6-F1
#
_cell.length_a   1.000
_cell.length_b   1.000
_cell.length_c   1.000
_cell.angle_alpha   90.00
_cell.angle_beta   90.00
_cell.angle_gamma   90.00
#
_symmetry.space_group_name_H-M   'P 1'
#
loop_
_entity.id
_entity.type
_entity.pdbx_description
1 polymer ?
#
loop_
_entity_poly.entity_id
_entity_poly.type
_entity_poly.pdbx_seq_one_letter_code
_entity_poly.pdbx_strand_id
1 'polypeptide(L)'
;METAVFLRESDEVDNEQWHKFARRFFEKYRDTIIQYFGYEKLMHYTPCRIVNYPRFFIAVVMVLFESGIFGCNRKELADTLYEVFSLEKERSTIRRWFYEMPPEYEEDLKSFKNIIPTQKNKK
;
A
#
# COMPACT_ATOMS: atom_id res chain seq x y z
N MET A 1 -24.68 3.11 4.28
CA MET A 1 -25.26 2.12 5.22
C MET A 1 -26.74 1.93 4.95
N GLU A 2 -27.50 3.00 4.67
CA GLU A 2 -28.95 2.97 4.38
C GLU A 2 -29.34 2.09 3.17
N THR A 3 -28.55 2.08 2.09
CA THR A 3 -28.84 1.28 0.89
C THR A 3 -28.79 -0.23 1.14
N ALA A 4 -27.90 -0.68 2.03
CA ALA A 4 -27.76 -2.10 2.36
C ALA A 4 -28.89 -2.60 3.28
N VAL A 5 -29.44 -1.71 4.12
CA VAL A 5 -30.61 -1.99 4.96
C VAL A 5 -31.88 -2.03 4.09
N PHE A 6 -32.03 -1.07 3.17
CA PHE A 6 -33.12 -1.05 2.21
C PHE A 6 -33.20 -2.33 1.35
N LEU A 7 -32.07 -2.82 0.84
CA LEU A 7 -32.02 -4.06 0.06
C LEU A 7 -32.34 -5.32 0.88
N ARG A 8 -32.15 -5.27 2.20
CA ARG A 8 -32.37 -6.41 3.10
C ARG A 8 -33.80 -6.48 3.62
N GLU A 9 -34.47 -5.34 3.76
CA GLU A 9 -35.82 -5.22 4.36
C GLU A 9 -36.93 -5.07 3.31
N SER A 10 -36.57 -5.02 2.02
CA SER A 10 -37.52 -4.90 0.92
C SER A 10 -38.03 -6.28 0.48
N ASP A 11 -39.33 -6.55 0.68
CA ASP A 11 -40.02 -7.76 0.20
C ASP A 11 -39.99 -7.93 -1.34
N GLU A 12 -39.71 -6.86 -2.10
CA GLU A 12 -39.50 -6.93 -3.56
C GLU A 12 -38.18 -7.63 -3.94
N VAL A 13 -37.23 -7.70 -2.99
CA VAL A 13 -35.88 -8.24 -3.19
C VAL A 13 -35.79 -9.71 -2.73
N ASP A 14 -36.70 -10.17 -1.86
CA ASP A 14 -36.83 -11.60 -1.47
C ASP A 14 -37.68 -12.40 -2.47
N ASN A 15 -37.38 -12.23 -3.75
CA ASN A 15 -37.99 -12.97 -4.85
C ASN A 15 -36.97 -14.01 -5.36
N GLU A 16 -37.42 -15.25 -5.59
CA GLU A 16 -36.61 -16.34 -6.15
C GLU A 16 -35.88 -15.93 -7.45
N GLN A 17 -36.48 -15.05 -8.25
CA GLN A 17 -35.87 -14.50 -9.46
C GLN A 17 -34.69 -13.57 -9.14
N TRP A 18 -34.79 -12.77 -8.09
CA TRP A 18 -33.69 -11.94 -7.61
C TRP A 18 -32.54 -12.78 -7.10
N HIS A 19 -32.81 -13.85 -6.35
CA HIS A 19 -31.78 -14.81 -5.92
C HIS A 19 -31.07 -15.46 -7.11
N LYS A 20 -31.81 -15.86 -8.15
CA LYS A 20 -31.23 -16.40 -9.40
C LYS A 20 -30.39 -15.36 -10.14
N PHE A 21 -30.86 -14.11 -10.20
CA PHE A 21 -30.12 -13.02 -10.83
C PHE A 21 -28.84 -12.68 -10.06
N ALA A 22 -28.95 -12.43 -8.75
CA ALA A 22 -27.83 -12.11 -7.88
C ALA A 22 -26.78 -13.20 -7.93
N ARG A 23 -27.18 -14.48 -7.86
CA ARG A 23 -26.25 -15.61 -8.00
C ARG A 23 -25.52 -15.59 -9.34
N ARG A 24 -26.22 -15.43 -10.47
CA ARG A 24 -25.58 -15.37 -11.80
C ARG A 24 -24.69 -14.14 -11.97
N PHE A 25 -25.10 -13.01 -11.41
CA PHE A 25 -24.33 -11.78 -11.40
C PHE A 25 -23.03 -11.96 -10.62
N PHE A 26 -23.11 -12.48 -9.39
CA PHE A 26 -21.94 -12.77 -8.58
C PHE A 26 -21.06 -13.84 -9.22
N GLU A 27 -21.59 -14.95 -9.75
CA GLU A 27 -20.79 -15.96 -10.47
C GLU A 27 -20.03 -15.35 -11.66
N LYS A 28 -20.66 -14.45 -12.42
CA LYS A 28 -20.06 -13.83 -13.61
C LYS A 28 -19.03 -12.76 -13.29
N TYR A 29 -19.28 -11.95 -12.25
CA TYR A 29 -18.45 -10.78 -11.92
C TYR A 29 -17.66 -10.97 -10.63
N ARG A 30 -17.61 -12.19 -10.07
CA ARG A 30 -16.93 -12.52 -8.82
C ARG A 30 -15.53 -11.95 -8.80
N ASP A 31 -14.74 -12.28 -9.81
CA ASP A 31 -13.32 -11.91 -9.88
C ASP A 31 -13.17 -10.39 -10.03
N THR A 32 -14.02 -9.75 -10.84
CA THR A 32 -14.05 -8.29 -10.98
C THR A 32 -14.42 -7.58 -9.68
N ILE A 33 -15.40 -8.10 -8.94
CA ILE A 33 -15.84 -7.55 -7.64
C ILE A 33 -14.72 -7.72 -6.61
N ILE A 34 -14.12 -8.91 -6.55
CA ILE A 34 -12.98 -9.23 -5.67
C ILE A 34 -11.77 -8.33 -5.99
N GLN A 35 -11.47 -8.10 -7.27
CA GLN A 35 -10.41 -7.22 -7.75
C GLN A 35 -10.70 -5.74 -7.41
N TYR A 36 -11.93 -5.27 -7.65
CA TYR A 36 -12.35 -3.90 -7.36
C TYR A 36 -12.24 -3.55 -5.87
N PHE A 37 -12.62 -4.48 -4.99
CA PHE A 37 -12.51 -4.29 -3.54
C PHE A 37 -11.15 -4.72 -2.95
N GLY A 38 -10.19 -5.13 -3.79
CA GLY A 38 -8.84 -5.51 -3.35
C GLY A 38 -8.81 -6.79 -2.49
N TYR A 39 -9.84 -7.64 -2.57
CA TYR A 39 -9.90 -8.94 -1.89
C TYR A 39 -9.17 -10.05 -2.64
N GLU A 40 -8.81 -9.81 -3.91
CA GLU A 40 -7.80 -10.62 -4.55
C GLU A 40 -6.51 -10.33 -3.78
N LYS A 41 -5.96 -11.34 -3.10
CA LYS A 41 -4.53 -11.32 -2.78
C LYS A 41 -3.87 -11.05 -4.12
N LEU A 42 -3.40 -9.82 -4.32
CA LEU A 42 -2.51 -9.50 -5.39
C LEU A 42 -1.29 -10.42 -5.22
N MET A 43 -1.36 -11.65 -5.72
CA MET A 43 -0.23 -12.27 -6.41
C MET A 43 -0.06 -11.54 -7.74
N HIS A 44 -0.08 -10.21 -7.72
CA HIS A 44 0.77 -9.49 -8.61
C HIS A 44 2.16 -9.88 -8.13
N TYR A 45 2.73 -10.88 -8.79
CA TYR A 45 4.15 -10.88 -9.11
C TYR A 45 4.42 -9.55 -9.83
N THR A 46 4.37 -8.44 -9.08
CA THR A 46 5.06 -7.23 -9.47
C THR A 46 6.50 -7.68 -9.44
N PRO A 47 7.19 -7.82 -10.58
CA PRO A 47 8.56 -8.26 -10.58
C PRO A 47 9.29 -7.37 -9.59
N CYS A 48 9.79 -7.99 -8.54
CA CYS A 48 10.39 -7.33 -7.40
C CYS A 48 11.45 -6.39 -7.97
N ARG A 49 11.18 -5.08 -7.93
CA ARG A 49 12.00 -4.13 -8.69
C ARG A 49 13.39 -4.17 -8.07
N ILE A 50 14.38 -4.60 -8.86
CA ILE A 50 15.75 -4.68 -8.40
C ILE A 50 16.22 -3.26 -8.08
N VAL A 51 16.67 -3.07 -6.86
CA VAL A 51 17.22 -1.79 -6.42
C VAL A 51 18.74 -1.92 -6.41
N ASN A 52 19.41 -1.26 -7.35
CA ASN A 52 20.87 -1.33 -7.49
C ASN A 52 21.61 -0.76 -6.27
N TYR A 53 21.00 0.18 -5.55
CA TYR A 53 21.56 0.80 -4.34
C TYR A 53 20.56 0.74 -3.17
N PRO A 54 20.34 -0.44 -2.56
CA PRO A 54 19.29 -0.65 -1.55
C PRO A 54 19.40 0.30 -0.36
N ARG A 55 20.63 0.54 0.13
CA ARG A 55 20.86 1.39 1.31
C ARG A 55 20.56 2.85 1.04
N PHE A 56 20.98 3.38 -0.12
CA PHE A 56 20.66 4.74 -0.55
C PHE A 56 19.15 4.90 -0.77
N PHE A 57 18.52 3.93 -1.42
CA PHE A 57 17.07 3.92 -1.63
C PHE A 57 16.30 3.99 -0.31
N ILE A 58 16.66 3.17 0.69
CA ILE A 58 16.04 3.25 2.02
C ILE A 58 16.27 4.62 2.66
N ALA A 59 17.46 5.20 2.52
CA ALA A 59 17.76 6.52 3.07
C ALA A 59 16.90 7.64 2.44
N VAL A 60 16.68 7.61 1.12
CA VAL A 60 15.76 8.54 0.43
C VAL A 60 14.32 8.33 0.90
N VAL A 61 13.87 7.08 0.99
CA VAL A 61 12.51 6.77 1.46
C VAL A 61 12.30 7.20 2.91
N MET A 62 13.31 7.10 3.77
CA MET A 62 13.27 7.66 5.13
C MET A 62 13.09 9.18 5.12
N VAL A 63 13.80 9.89 4.25
CA VAL A 63 13.64 11.36 4.14
C VAL A 63 12.22 11.73 3.71
N LEU A 64 11.64 10.99 2.77
CA LEU A 64 10.25 11.17 2.34
C LEU A 64 9.27 10.86 3.49
N PHE A 65 9.55 9.83 4.28
CA PHE A 65 8.79 9.48 5.48
C PHE A 65 8.82 10.59 6.54
N GLU A 66 10.00 11.11 6.85
CA GLU A 66 10.16 12.23 7.78
C GLU A 66 9.47 13.51 7.28
N SER A 67 9.36 13.66 5.96
CA SER A 67 8.65 14.78 5.33
C SER A 67 7.12 14.65 5.39
N GLY A 68 6.60 13.56 5.97
CA GLY A 68 5.16 13.34 6.14
C GLY A 68 4.41 12.91 4.88
N ILE A 69 5.14 12.48 3.84
CA ILE A 69 4.54 12.01 2.58
C ILE A 69 3.78 10.69 2.75
N PHE A 70 4.24 9.84 3.68
CA PHE A 70 3.61 8.56 3.97
C PHE A 70 2.70 8.65 5.20
N GLY A 71 1.47 8.15 5.08
CA GLY A 71 0.50 8.06 6.18
C GLY A 71 0.59 6.79 7.02
N CYS A 72 1.66 6.01 6.90
CA CYS A 72 1.88 4.75 7.62
C CYS A 72 2.95 4.90 8.72
N ASN A 73 3.15 3.87 9.54
CA ASN A 73 4.29 3.84 10.47
C ASN A 73 5.55 3.23 9.82
N ARG A 74 6.73 3.44 10.44
CA ARG A 74 8.02 2.95 9.91
C ARG A 74 8.06 1.44 9.66
N LYS A 75 7.39 0.65 10.51
CA LYS A 75 7.37 -0.81 10.40
C LYS A 75 6.56 -1.24 9.19
N GLU A 76 5.37 -0.65 8.99
CA GLU A 76 4.53 -0.87 7.82
C GLU A 76 5.25 -0.48 6.53
N LEU A 77 5.95 0.65 6.54
CA LEU A 77 6.74 1.10 5.39
C LEU A 77 7.88 0.11 5.07
N ALA A 78 8.65 -0.31 6.07
CA ALA A 78 9.74 -1.27 5.88
C ALA A 78 9.23 -2.63 5.35
N ASP A 79 8.09 -3.09 5.86
CA ASP A 79 7.47 -4.35 5.45
C ASP A 79 6.94 -4.25 4.01
N THR A 80 6.29 -3.14 3.66
CA THR A 80 5.81 -2.88 2.29
C THR A 80 6.97 -2.86 1.30
N LEU A 81 8.09 -2.21 1.64
CA LEU A 81 9.25 -2.14 0.75
C LEU A 81 9.94 -3.49 0.57
N TYR A 82 9.99 -4.31 1.61
CA TYR A 82 10.52 -5.67 1.53
C TYR A 82 9.68 -6.56 0.60
N GLU A 83 8.36 -6.40 0.62
CA GLU A 83 7.44 -7.18 -0.22
C GLU A 83 7.44 -6.73 -1.69
N VAL A 84 7.72 -5.45 -1.96
CA VAL A 84 7.60 -4.85 -3.30
C VAL A 84 8.95 -4.71 -4.02
N PHE A 85 10.06 -4.52 -3.30
CA PHE A 85 11.38 -4.26 -3.87
C PHE A 85 12.37 -5.37 -3.55
N SER A 86 13.17 -5.76 -4.56
CA SER A 86 14.23 -6.74 -4.37
C SER A 86 15.45 -6.00 -3.86
N LEU A 87 15.54 -5.90 -2.54
CA LEU A 87 16.65 -5.23 -1.85
C LEU A 87 17.83 -6.18 -1.60
N GLU A 88 17.70 -7.48 -1.96
CA GLU A 88 18.72 -8.54 -1.76
C GLU A 88 19.27 -8.60 -0.31
N LYS A 89 18.44 -8.19 0.65
CA LYS A 89 18.74 -8.18 2.09
C LYS A 89 17.59 -8.76 2.86
N GLU A 90 17.92 -9.33 4.02
CA GLU A 90 16.91 -9.80 4.96
C GLU A 90 16.04 -8.65 5.46
N ARG A 91 14.76 -8.96 5.72
CA ARG A 91 13.79 -8.03 6.31
C ARG A 91 14.28 -7.37 7.60
N SER A 92 15.04 -8.11 8.41
CA SER A 92 15.72 -7.64 9.63
C SER A 92 16.69 -6.47 9.34
N THR A 93 17.47 -6.60 8.27
CA THR A 93 18.48 -5.63 7.85
C THR A 93 17.83 -4.35 7.32
N ILE A 94 16.77 -4.48 6.52
CA ILE A 94 16.02 -3.33 5.99
C ILE A 94 15.37 -2.55 7.12
N ARG A 95 14.72 -3.24 8.07
CA ARG A 95 14.17 -2.60 9.26
C ARG A 95 15.25 -1.87 10.04
N ARG A 96 16.43 -2.45 10.22
CA ARG A 96 17.56 -1.80 10.89
C ARG A 96 17.97 -0.50 10.19
N TRP A 97 18.04 -0.49 8.86
CA TRP A 97 18.34 0.71 8.09
C TRP A 97 17.31 1.84 8.26
N PHE A 98 16.05 1.52 8.57
CA PHE A 98 15.04 2.53 8.91
C PHE A 98 15.25 3.22 10.27
N TYR A 99 16.08 2.63 11.14
CA TYR A 99 16.46 3.22 12.43
C TYR A 99 17.88 3.80 12.40
N GLU A 100 18.73 3.33 11.48
CA GLU A 100 20.12 3.75 11.30
C GLU A 100 20.26 4.58 10.02
N MET A 101 20.13 5.90 10.13
CA MET A 101 20.44 6.78 9.00
C MET A 101 21.93 6.65 8.66
N PRO A 102 22.30 6.27 7.41
CA PRO A 102 23.70 6.15 7.05
C PRO A 102 24.36 7.54 7.01
N PRO A 103 25.43 7.79 7.77
CA PRO A 103 26.12 9.09 7.78
C PRO A 103 26.74 9.43 6.42
N GLU A 104 27.07 8.40 5.63
CA GLU A 104 27.65 8.50 4.29
C GLU A 104 26.77 9.22 3.25
N TYR A 105 25.46 9.37 3.49
CA TYR A 105 24.53 10.08 2.58
C TYR A 105 23.97 11.37 3.18
N GLU A 106 24.47 11.82 4.33
CA GLU A 106 23.86 12.93 5.07
C GLU A 106 23.84 14.24 4.26
N GLU A 107 24.90 14.54 3.50
CA GLU A 107 24.98 15.74 2.66
C GLU A 107 23.99 15.67 1.47
N ASP A 108 23.95 14.54 0.77
CA ASP A 108 23.03 14.30 -0.36
C ASP A 108 21.56 14.39 0.10
N LEU A 109 21.25 13.82 1.25
CA LEU A 109 19.91 13.79 1.81
C LEU A 109 19.48 15.17 2.36
N LYS A 110 20.42 15.97 2.90
CA LYS A 110 20.15 17.36 3.28
C LYS A 110 19.77 18.22 2.08
N SER A 111 20.46 18.04 0.95
CA SER A 111 20.09 18.70 -0.30
C SER A 111 18.68 18.30 -0.75
N PHE A 112 18.36 17.00 -0.67
CA PHE A 112 17.05 16.47 -1.05
C PHE A 112 15.90 17.00 -0.19
N LYS A 113 16.11 17.16 1.12
CA LYS A 113 15.13 17.77 2.06
C LYS A 113 14.72 19.19 1.65
N ASN A 114 15.60 19.94 1.00
CA ASN A 114 15.31 21.31 0.55
C ASN A 114 14.46 21.37 -0.73
N ILE A 115 14.38 20.26 -1.47
CA ILE A 115 13.63 20.16 -2.73
C ILE A 115 12.21 19.66 -2.49
N ILE A 116 11.99 18.85 -1.46
CA ILE A 116 10.67 18.31 -1.13
C ILE A 116 9.79 19.47 -0.62
N PRO A 117 8.65 19.77 -1.28
CA PRO A 117 7.69 20.72 -0.75
C PRO A 117 7.22 20.19 0.60
N THR A 118 7.60 20.86 1.69
CA THR A 118 7.10 20.50 3.02
C THR A 118 5.60 20.77 2.98
N GLN A 119 4.79 19.72 2.86
CA GLN A 119 3.37 19.86 3.17
C GLN A 119 3.29 20.13 4.66
N LYS A 120 3.34 21.41 5.02
CA LYS A 120 2.93 21.89 6.33
C LYS A 120 1.47 21.48 6.44
N ASN A 121 1.21 20.35 7.09
CA ASN A 121 -0.11 19.99 7.55
C ASN A 121 -0.57 21.16 8.45
N LYS A 122 -1.41 22.04 7.89
CA LYS A 122 -2.18 22.99 8.67
C LYS A 122 -3.06 22.17 9.60
N LYS A 123 -2.73 22.21 10.89
CA LYS A 123 -3.66 21.87 11.96
C LYS A 123 -4.83 22.85 11.95
#